data_AF-A0A258GFY1-F1
#
_entry.id   AF-A0A258GFY1-F1
#
_cell.length_a   1.000
_cell.length_b   1.000
_cell.length_c   1.000
_cell.angle_alpha   90.00
_cell.angle_beta   90.00
_cell.angle_gamma   90.00
#
_symmetry.space_group_name_H-M   'P 1'
#
loop_
_entity.id
_entity.type
_entity.pdbx_description
1 polymer ?
#
loop_
_entity_poly.entity_id
_entity_poly.type
_entity_poly.pdbx_seq_one_letter_code
_entity_poly.pdbx_strand_id
1 'polypeptide(L)'
;MTDLIQTSAEVHEASAMPCARVTHADPDAPRTAEMEPLPEGISGEPIDAKSPAQWAYERLILYIRNFESQLDNEHEVAMGFTGGDAGVLRIEGIGYFDPDIVTFYGRDEDDARTQLIQHVTQLNVMLRALPKAPEIEEPRRIGFRLAADLDRK
;
A
#
# COMPACT_ATOMS: atom_id res chain seq x y z
N MET A 1 28.24 1.81 -28.91
CA MET A 1 27.49 1.23 -27.78
C MET A 1 28.40 1.38 -26.58
N THR A 2 28.16 2.39 -25.76
CA THR A 2 28.99 2.66 -24.58
C THR A 2 28.32 1.92 -23.44
N ASP A 3 28.85 0.77 -23.05
CA ASP A 3 28.43 0.12 -21.81
C ASP A 3 28.87 1.02 -20.65
N LEU A 4 27.92 1.77 -20.11
CA LEU A 4 28.11 2.57 -18.90
C LEU A 4 28.27 1.58 -17.74
N ILE A 5 29.49 1.44 -17.24
CA ILE A 5 29.76 0.68 -16.01
C ILE A 5 29.15 1.47 -14.85
N GLN A 6 27.99 1.02 -14.36
CA GLN A 6 27.41 1.55 -13.13
C GLN A 6 28.21 1.04 -11.93
N THR A 7 28.49 1.92 -10.99
CA THR A 7 29.11 1.57 -9.72
C THR A 7 28.11 0.85 -8.82
N SER A 8 28.60 0.03 -7.88
CA SER A 8 27.76 -0.65 -6.90
C SER A 8 26.95 0.33 -6.03
N ALA A 9 27.46 1.54 -5.82
CA ALA A 9 26.75 2.60 -5.11
C ALA A 9 25.55 3.13 -5.93
N GLU A 10 25.74 3.39 -7.23
CA GLU A 10 24.66 3.86 -8.11
C GLU A 10 23.54 2.82 -8.27
N VAL A 11 23.89 1.52 -8.33
CA VAL A 11 22.90 0.43 -8.35
C VAL A 11 22.13 0.38 -7.04
N HIS A 12 22.83 0.50 -5.90
CA HIS A 12 22.20 0.46 -4.58
C HIS A 12 21.29 1.67 -4.33
N GLU A 13 21.72 2.88 -4.72
CA GLU A 13 20.92 4.11 -4.63
C GLU A 13 19.67 4.04 -5.51
N ALA A 14 19.80 3.54 -6.74
CA ALA A 14 18.67 3.37 -7.66
C ALA A 14 17.65 2.33 -7.16
N SER A 15 18.09 1.30 -6.43
CA SER A 15 17.20 0.31 -5.80
C SER A 15 16.56 0.81 -4.51
N ALA A 16 17.24 1.69 -3.77
CA ALA A 16 16.77 2.20 -2.48
C ALA A 16 15.82 3.41 -2.60
N MET A 17 16.03 4.25 -3.63
CA MET A 17 15.16 5.40 -3.89
C MET A 17 13.96 4.97 -4.75
N PRO A 18 12.72 5.19 -4.28
CA PRO A 18 11.56 4.95 -5.11
C PRO A 18 11.66 5.79 -6.40
N CYS A 19 11.42 5.18 -7.56
CA CYS A 19 11.04 5.91 -8.77
C CYS A 19 9.60 6.46 -8.62
N ALA A 20 9.37 7.27 -7.58
CA ALA A 20 8.09 7.86 -7.23
C ALA A 20 8.24 9.39 -7.15
N ARG A 21 7.15 10.09 -7.40
CA ARG A 21 7.11 11.55 -7.32
C ARG A 21 5.73 11.97 -6.83
N VAL A 22 5.71 12.95 -5.96
CA VAL A 22 4.50 13.59 -5.47
C VAL A 22 4.69 15.10 -5.44
N THR A 23 3.61 15.85 -5.61
CA THR A 23 3.58 17.32 -5.47
C THR A 23 2.35 17.68 -4.64
N HIS A 24 2.52 18.47 -3.59
CA HIS A 24 1.44 18.97 -2.76
C HIS A 24 1.19 20.45 -3.01
N ALA A 25 -0.06 20.89 -2.80
CA ALA A 25 -0.40 22.31 -2.83
C ALA A 25 0.14 23.05 -1.59
N ASP A 26 0.13 22.38 -0.44
CA ASP A 26 0.73 22.86 0.80
C ASP A 26 2.22 22.46 0.82
N PRO A 27 3.17 23.41 0.91
CA PRO A 27 4.60 23.09 1.02
C PRO A 27 4.95 22.35 2.31
N ASP A 28 4.13 22.48 3.36
CA ASP A 28 4.34 21.86 4.67
C ASP A 28 3.49 20.59 4.86
N ALA A 29 2.96 20.04 3.75
CA ALA A 29 2.21 18.79 3.78
C ALA A 29 3.02 17.65 4.43
N PRO A 30 2.37 16.75 5.19
CA PRO A 30 3.05 15.60 5.78
C PRO A 30 3.65 14.71 4.69
N ARG A 31 4.73 14.00 5.03
CA ARG A 31 5.41 13.09 4.11
C ARG A 31 4.46 11.97 3.68
N THR A 32 4.42 11.68 2.39
CA THR A 32 3.62 10.60 1.82
C THR A 32 4.46 9.38 1.49
N ALA A 33 3.79 8.27 1.12
CA ALA A 33 4.44 7.02 0.75
C ALA A 33 5.48 7.19 -0.38
N GLU A 34 5.28 8.11 -1.32
CA GLU A 34 6.21 8.40 -2.42
C GLU A 34 7.49 9.11 -1.98
N MET A 35 7.49 9.73 -0.79
CA MET A 35 8.65 10.45 -0.26
C MET A 35 9.48 9.62 0.70
N GLU A 36 9.00 8.44 1.12
CA GLU A 36 9.71 7.54 2.02
C GLU A 36 10.57 6.55 1.24
N PRO A 37 11.74 6.15 1.77
CA PRO A 37 12.55 5.11 1.13
C PRO A 37 11.78 3.80 1.02
N LEU A 38 12.11 2.99 0.00
CA LEU A 38 11.55 1.65 -0.08
C LEU A 38 12.10 0.81 1.09
N PRO A 39 11.25 0.02 1.78
CA PRO A 39 11.71 -0.96 2.77
C PRO A 39 12.72 -1.94 2.18
N GLU A 40 13.61 -2.48 3.02
CA GLU A 40 14.69 -3.37 2.57
C GLU A 40 14.13 -4.58 1.82
N GLY A 41 13.07 -5.21 2.34
CA GLY A 41 12.41 -6.36 1.70
C GLY A 41 11.78 -6.06 0.33
N ILE A 42 11.57 -4.79 -0.01
CA ILE A 42 11.13 -4.35 -1.34
C ILE A 42 12.33 -4.00 -2.22
N SER A 43 13.29 -3.23 -1.70
CA SER A 43 14.43 -2.71 -2.46
C SER A 43 15.45 -3.77 -2.90
N GLY A 44 15.47 -4.92 -2.22
CA GLY A 44 16.39 -6.03 -2.53
C GLY A 44 16.09 -6.75 -3.86
N GLU A 45 14.88 -6.62 -4.39
CA GLU A 45 14.47 -7.23 -5.66
C GLU A 45 14.33 -6.18 -6.78
N PRO A 46 14.97 -6.36 -7.95
CA PRO A 46 14.82 -5.46 -9.08
C PRO A 46 13.37 -5.34 -9.54
N ILE A 47 12.91 -4.13 -9.85
CA ILE A 47 11.52 -3.86 -10.26
C ILE A 47 11.13 -4.71 -11.49
N ASP A 48 12.04 -4.88 -12.45
CA ASP A 48 11.80 -5.67 -13.68
C ASP A 48 11.62 -7.17 -13.42
N ALA A 49 12.00 -7.67 -12.24
CA ALA A 49 11.75 -9.05 -11.82
C ALA A 49 10.36 -9.24 -11.18
N LYS A 50 9.71 -8.15 -10.77
CA LYS A 50 8.41 -8.19 -10.08
C LYS A 50 7.26 -8.29 -11.07
N SER A 51 6.26 -9.09 -10.74
CA SER A 51 5.02 -9.07 -11.49
C SER A 51 4.27 -7.73 -11.28
N PRO A 52 3.40 -7.34 -12.22
CA PRO A 52 2.52 -6.19 -12.03
C PRO A 52 1.71 -6.26 -10.71
N ALA A 53 1.19 -7.44 -10.36
CA ALA A 53 0.43 -7.65 -9.13
C ALA A 53 1.30 -7.49 -7.87
N GLN A 54 2.49 -8.10 -7.84
CA GLN A 54 3.44 -7.95 -6.73
C GLN A 54 3.78 -6.47 -6.52
N TRP A 55 4.13 -5.77 -7.60
CA TRP A 55 4.54 -4.37 -7.50
C TRP A 55 3.40 -3.44 -7.08
N ALA A 56 2.15 -3.74 -7.47
CA ALA A 56 0.98 -3.02 -6.98
C ALA A 56 0.73 -3.31 -5.50
N TYR A 57 0.78 -4.57 -5.08
CA TYR A 57 0.59 -5.01 -3.71
C TYR A 57 1.57 -4.34 -2.73
N GLU A 58 2.86 -4.36 -3.04
CA GLU A 58 3.90 -3.76 -2.21
C GLU A 58 3.65 -2.26 -2.01
N ARG A 59 3.36 -1.53 -3.09
CA ARG A 59 3.08 -0.08 -3.01
C ARG A 59 1.79 0.23 -2.27
N LEU A 60 0.73 -0.57 -2.44
CA LEU A 60 -0.52 -0.40 -1.70
C LEU A 60 -0.30 -0.51 -0.19
N ILE A 61 0.56 -1.42 0.26
CA ILE A 61 0.93 -1.52 1.68
C ILE A 61 1.62 -0.24 2.17
N LEU A 62 2.53 0.35 1.37
CA LEU A 62 3.18 1.61 1.73
C LEU A 62 2.16 2.75 1.86
N TYR A 63 1.20 2.85 0.93
CA TYR A 63 0.12 3.83 1.01
C TYR A 63 -0.77 3.61 2.24
N ILE A 64 -1.20 2.38 2.52
CA ILE A 64 -2.06 2.07 3.68
C ILE A 64 -1.33 2.42 4.98
N ARG A 65 -0.06 2.02 5.13
CA ARG A 65 0.75 2.34 6.31
C ARG A 65 0.92 3.86 6.49
N ASN A 66 1.26 4.57 5.42
CA ASN A 66 1.46 6.02 5.48
C ASN A 66 0.14 6.75 5.82
N PHE A 67 -0.98 6.32 5.24
CA PHE A 67 -2.30 6.86 5.57
C PHE A 67 -2.64 6.62 7.05
N GLU A 68 -2.49 5.39 7.54
CA GLU A 68 -2.74 5.05 8.95
C GLU A 68 -1.85 5.81 9.93
N SER A 69 -0.59 6.06 9.59
CA SER A 69 0.33 6.82 10.47
C SER A 69 -0.08 8.28 10.69
N GLN A 70 -0.98 8.80 9.85
CA GLN A 70 -1.50 10.17 9.94
C GLN A 70 -2.88 10.23 10.59
N LEU A 71 -3.46 9.09 10.99
CA LEU A 71 -4.76 9.04 11.65
C LEU A 71 -4.63 9.21 13.17
N ASP A 72 -5.64 9.84 13.77
CA ASP A 72 -5.84 9.87 15.21
C ASP A 72 -6.32 8.51 15.75
N ASN A 73 -6.44 8.37 17.07
CA ASN A 73 -6.84 7.13 17.73
C ASN A 73 -8.35 6.83 17.68
N GLU A 74 -9.14 7.67 17.01
CA GLU A 74 -10.59 7.50 16.85
C GLU A 74 -10.95 6.89 15.49
N HIS A 75 -10.01 6.90 14.53
CA HIS A 75 -10.24 6.44 13.17
C HIS A 75 -9.39 5.22 12.77
N GLU A 76 -9.99 4.37 11.94
CA GLU A 76 -9.40 3.22 11.26
C GLU A 76 -9.36 3.47 9.74
N VAL A 77 -8.48 2.76 9.04
CA VAL A 77 -8.45 2.80 7.57
C VAL A 77 -9.54 1.91 6.99
N ALA A 78 -10.22 2.42 5.96
CA ALA A 78 -11.11 1.66 5.11
C ALA A 78 -10.81 1.94 3.64
N MET A 79 -11.15 0.98 2.78
CA MET A 79 -11.02 1.07 1.34
C MET A 79 -12.37 1.31 0.69
N GLY A 80 -12.50 2.38 -0.08
CA GLY A 80 -13.56 2.53 -1.06
C GLY A 80 -13.08 2.08 -2.43
N PHE A 81 -13.93 1.37 -3.17
CA PHE A 81 -13.64 0.99 -4.55
C PHE A 81 -14.30 1.98 -5.51
N THR A 82 -13.49 2.70 -6.29
CA THR A 82 -14.04 3.67 -7.27
C THR A 82 -14.41 2.95 -8.55
N GLY A 83 -15.69 2.61 -8.74
CA GLY A 83 -16.18 2.03 -10.00
C GLY A 83 -17.22 0.92 -9.90
N GLY A 84 -17.72 0.58 -8.70
CA GLY A 84 -18.82 -0.36 -8.52
C GLY A 84 -19.61 -0.08 -7.24
N ASP A 85 -20.78 -0.71 -7.11
CA ASP A 85 -21.65 -0.64 -5.91
C ASP A 85 -21.04 -1.32 -4.66
N ALA A 86 -19.76 -1.72 -4.72
CA ALA A 86 -19.10 -2.54 -3.70
C ALA A 86 -18.86 -1.83 -2.35
N GLY A 87 -19.37 -0.60 -2.17
CA GLY A 87 -19.37 0.12 -0.89
C GLY A 87 -17.96 0.38 -0.34
N VAL A 88 -17.91 0.51 0.99
CA VAL A 88 -16.67 0.70 1.75
C VAL A 88 -16.32 -0.60 2.47
N LEU A 89 -15.06 -1.03 2.35
CA LEU A 89 -14.51 -2.21 3.00
C LEU A 89 -13.53 -1.80 4.11
N ARG A 90 -13.82 -2.16 5.36
CA ARG A 90 -12.83 -2.09 6.46
C ARG A 90 -11.76 -3.15 6.18
N ILE A 91 -10.55 -2.70 5.85
CA ILE A 91 -9.48 -3.59 5.40
C ILE A 91 -8.97 -4.43 6.58
N GLU A 92 -8.96 -5.74 6.42
CA GLU A 92 -8.34 -6.69 7.35
C GLU A 92 -7.10 -7.36 6.73
N GLY A 93 -6.93 -7.29 5.41
CA GLY A 93 -5.75 -7.79 4.73
C GLY A 93 -5.73 -7.51 3.24
N ILE A 94 -4.56 -7.70 2.64
CA ILE A 94 -4.34 -7.61 1.20
C ILE A 94 -3.49 -8.81 0.77
N GLY A 95 -3.66 -9.29 -0.45
CA GLY A 95 -2.85 -10.32 -1.08
C GLY A 95 -2.68 -10.06 -2.57
N TYR A 96 -1.80 -10.82 -3.21
CA TYR A 96 -1.64 -10.83 -4.65
C TYR A 96 -1.40 -12.25 -5.17
N PHE A 97 -1.66 -12.46 -6.45
CA PHE A 97 -1.36 -13.69 -7.14
C PHE A 97 -0.82 -13.37 -8.53
N ASP A 98 0.37 -13.87 -8.83
CA ASP A 98 1.08 -13.54 -10.06
C ASP A 98 0.32 -14.03 -11.31
N PRO A 99 0.34 -13.28 -12.42
CA PRO A 99 1.04 -12.00 -12.58
C PRO A 99 0.17 -10.76 -12.28
N ASP A 100 -1.13 -10.91 -12.07
CA ASP A 100 -2.08 -9.81 -12.29
C ASP A 100 -3.24 -9.67 -11.29
N ILE A 101 -3.39 -10.55 -10.31
CA ILE A 101 -4.48 -10.47 -9.33
C ILE A 101 -4.04 -9.79 -8.04
N VAL A 102 -4.84 -8.84 -7.56
CA VAL A 102 -4.77 -8.26 -6.22
C VAL A 102 -6.08 -8.58 -5.48
N THR A 103 -5.98 -8.94 -4.22
CA THR A 103 -7.11 -9.32 -3.37
C THR A 103 -7.15 -8.48 -2.11
N PHE A 104 -8.34 -7.99 -1.74
CA PHE A 104 -8.60 -7.28 -0.50
C PHE A 104 -9.54 -8.11 0.37
N TYR A 105 -9.18 -8.26 1.63
CA TYR A 105 -9.97 -8.95 2.65
C TYR A 105 -10.46 -7.93 3.67
N GLY A 106 -11.70 -8.07 4.12
CA GLY A 106 -12.24 -7.16 5.11
C GLY A 106 -13.69 -7.43 5.45
N ARG A 107 -14.34 -6.37 5.94
CA ARG A 107 -15.77 -6.35 6.22
C ARG A 107 -16.44 -5.14 5.63
N ASP A 108 -17.65 -5.31 5.15
CA ASP A 108 -18.46 -4.21 4.64
C ASP A 108 -19.14 -3.42 5.77
N GLU A 109 -20.06 -2.53 5.38
CA GLU A 109 -20.81 -1.67 6.30
C GLU A 109 -21.76 -2.46 7.23
N ASP A 110 -22.15 -3.68 6.84
CA ASP A 110 -23.02 -4.58 7.60
C ASP A 110 -22.20 -5.58 8.47
N ASP A 111 -20.89 -5.36 8.63
CA ASP A 111 -19.92 -6.26 9.27
C ASP A 111 -19.84 -7.66 8.62
N ALA A 112 -20.33 -7.81 7.39
CA ALA A 112 -20.26 -9.07 6.67
C ALA A 112 -18.85 -9.28 6.11
N ARG A 113 -18.36 -10.52 6.21
CA ARG A 113 -17.05 -10.90 5.66
C ARG A 113 -17.07 -10.73 4.14
N THR A 114 -16.23 -9.83 3.65
CA THR A 114 -16.19 -9.46 2.25
C THR A 114 -14.77 -9.59 1.70
N GLN A 115 -14.68 -10.09 0.48
CA GLN A 115 -13.43 -10.23 -0.25
C GLN A 115 -13.62 -9.64 -1.64
N LEU A 116 -12.76 -8.69 -2.00
CA LEU A 116 -12.71 -8.17 -3.36
C LEU A 116 -11.48 -8.71 -4.08
N ILE A 117 -11.68 -9.24 -5.28
CA ILE A 117 -10.63 -9.73 -6.16
C ILE A 117 -10.65 -8.87 -7.41
N GLN A 118 -9.52 -8.24 -7.74
CA GLN A 118 -9.39 -7.36 -8.90
C GLN A 118 -8.17 -7.73 -9.72
N HIS A 119 -8.29 -7.53 -11.04
CA HIS A 119 -7.12 -7.47 -11.90
C HIS A 119 -6.39 -6.14 -11.69
N VAL A 120 -5.06 -6.15 -11.69
CA VAL A 120 -4.21 -5.00 -11.39
C VAL A 120 -4.44 -3.80 -12.32
N THR A 121 -4.83 -4.05 -13.58
CA THR A 121 -5.15 -2.97 -14.53
C THR A 121 -6.49 -2.28 -14.26
N GLN A 122 -7.33 -2.85 -13.38
CA GLN A 122 -8.62 -2.29 -12.96
C GLN A 122 -8.55 -1.72 -11.54
N LEU A 123 -7.35 -1.67 -10.95
CA LEU A 123 -7.13 -1.23 -9.58
C LEU A 123 -7.55 0.24 -9.42
N ASN A 124 -8.47 0.45 -8.48
CA ASN A 124 -9.10 1.74 -8.20
C ASN A 124 -9.36 1.82 -6.70
N VAL A 125 -8.40 2.37 -5.96
CA VAL A 125 -8.36 2.34 -4.50
C VAL A 125 -8.53 3.75 -3.94
N MET A 126 -9.50 3.91 -3.04
CA MET A 126 -9.64 5.10 -2.20
C MET A 126 -9.44 4.71 -0.74
N LEU A 127 -8.52 5.37 -0.03
CA LEU A 127 -8.40 5.21 1.42
C LEU A 127 -9.28 6.24 2.12
N ARG A 128 -10.04 5.79 3.12
CA ARG A 128 -10.91 6.64 3.95
C ARG A 128 -10.62 6.38 5.42
N ALA A 129 -10.72 7.43 6.23
CA ALA A 129 -10.77 7.32 7.68
C ALA A 129 -12.21 7.04 8.11
N LEU A 130 -12.45 5.92 8.79
CA LEU A 130 -13.75 5.61 9.40
C LEU A 130 -13.62 5.59 10.91
N PRO A 131 -14.64 5.99 11.67
CA PRO A 131 -14.65 5.81 13.12
C PRO A 131 -14.40 4.33 13.48
N LYS A 132 -13.57 4.11 14.49
CA LYS A 132 -13.40 2.77 15.08
C LYS A 132 -14.73 2.28 15.66
N ALA A 133 -14.93 0.96 15.69
CA ALA A 133 -16.11 0.40 16.35
C ALA A 133 -16.07 0.75 17.86
N PRO A 134 -17.22 1.14 18.46
CA PRO A 134 -17.27 1.60 19.85
C PRO A 134 -16.84 0.53 20.87
N GLU A 135 -16.90 -0.75 20.48
CA GLU A 135 -16.52 -1.90 21.31
C GLU A 135 -15.01 -2.16 21.32
N ILE A 136 -14.22 -1.43 20.53
CA ILE A 136 -12.77 -1.63 20.39
C ILE A 136 -12.02 -0.50 21.12
N GLU A 137 -11.15 -0.86 22.07
CA GLU A 137 -10.32 0.09 22.83
C GLU A 137 -9.30 0.82 21.94
N GLU A 138 -8.62 0.11 21.02
CA GLU A 138 -7.61 0.68 20.12
C GLU A 138 -7.97 0.45 18.65
N PRO A 139 -7.81 1.45 17.76
CA PRO A 139 -8.10 1.28 16.35
C PRO A 139 -7.24 0.18 15.73
N ARG A 140 -7.83 -0.65 14.88
CA ARG A 140 -7.09 -1.65 14.11
C ARG A 140 -6.17 -0.93 13.11
N ARG A 141 -4.85 -1.12 13.29
CA ARG A 141 -3.80 -0.59 12.41
C ARG A 141 -3.16 -1.71 11.59
N ILE A 142 -3.74 -2.01 10.42
CA ILE A 142 -3.29 -3.15 9.61
C ILE A 142 -2.04 -2.82 8.79
N GLY A 143 -1.88 -1.57 8.36
CA GLY A 143 -0.78 -1.09 7.52
C GLY A 143 0.60 -1.34 8.12
N PHE A 144 0.78 -1.18 9.43
CA PHE A 144 2.05 -1.49 10.09
C PHE A 144 2.35 -2.99 10.11
N ARG A 145 1.32 -3.84 10.27
CA ARG A 145 1.48 -5.30 10.24
C ARG A 145 1.83 -5.77 8.84
N LEU A 146 1.15 -5.22 7.82
CA LEU A 146 1.42 -5.50 6.42
C LEU A 146 2.84 -5.07 6.04
N ALA A 147 3.27 -3.87 6.47
CA ALA A 147 4.62 -3.39 6.21
C ALA A 147 5.69 -4.26 6.87
N ALA A 148 5.46 -4.72 8.09
CA ALA A 148 6.39 -5.64 8.76
C ALA A 148 6.48 -7.01 8.09
N ASP A 149 5.48 -7.43 7.31
CA ASP A 149 5.52 -8.66 6.53
C ASP A 149 6.39 -8.52 5.27
N LEU A 150 6.42 -7.32 4.67
CA LEU A 150 7.30 -7.02 3.53
C LEU A 150 8.78 -7.22 3.86
N ASP A 151 9.20 -6.88 5.07
CA ASP A 151 10.60 -7.01 5.50
C ASP A 151 11.00 -8.45 5.89
N ARG A 152 10.03 -9.39 5.95
CA ARG A 152 10.29 -10.80 6.30
C ARG A 152 10.49 -11.71 5.09
N LYS A 153 10.22 -11.19 3.90
CA LYS A 153 10.39 -11.89 2.62
C LYS A 153 11.87 -11.98 2.25
#